data_AF-A0A3S4T3M4-F1
#
_entry.id   AF-A0A3S4T3M4-F1
#
_cell.length_a   1.000
_cell.length_b   1.000
_cell.length_c   1.000
_cell.angle_alpha   90.00
_cell.angle_beta   90.00
_cell.angle_gamma   90.00
#
_symmetry.space_group_name_H-M   'P 1'
#
loop_
_entity.id
_entity.type
_entity.pdbx_description
1 polymer ?
#
loop_
_entity_poly.entity_id
_entity_poly.type
_entity_poly.pdbx_seq_one_letter_code
_entity_poly.pdbx_strand_id
1 'polypeptide(L)'
;MMEASFMQDIILDDFTIEGTQRGYQLPITGDKRKKPDKFQRVEAISPLWERGFVFYDLSQKEDPDMQAGIAQTLAFEKGMSGNDDAPDADEGAIWQLQRTTRQESFQPQFSKRQTSKNSW
;
A
#
# COMPACT_ATOMS: atom_id res chain seq x y z
N MET A 1 4.90 20.51 9.92
CA MET A 1 4.88 19.31 10.79
C MET A 1 3.59 19.17 11.61
N MET A 2 2.73 20.19 11.73
CA MET A 2 1.40 20.04 12.36
C MET A 2 0.37 19.31 11.47
N GLU A 3 0.27 19.68 10.19
CA GLU A 3 -0.70 19.11 9.23
C GLU A 3 -0.61 17.58 9.09
N ALA A 4 0.60 17.04 8.90
CA ALA A 4 0.79 15.59 8.68
C ALA A 4 0.45 14.72 9.90
N SER A 5 0.63 15.24 11.13
CA SER A 5 0.22 14.53 12.35
C SER A 5 -1.28 14.61 12.54
N PHE A 6 -1.87 15.78 12.29
CA PHE A 6 -3.31 16.00 12.44
C PHE A 6 -4.14 15.20 11.43
N MET A 7 -3.70 15.14 10.16
CA MET A 7 -4.34 14.29 9.15
C MET A 7 -4.23 12.80 9.48
N GLN A 8 -3.11 12.36 10.07
CA GLN A 8 -2.95 10.97 10.50
C GLN A 8 -3.93 10.60 11.62
N ASP A 9 -4.13 11.49 12.59
CA ASP A 9 -5.05 11.25 13.70
C ASP A 9 -6.51 11.17 13.23
N ILE A 10 -6.94 12.06 12.31
CA ILE A 10 -8.28 12.02 11.71
C ILE A 10 -8.51 10.71 10.93
N ILE A 11 -7.52 10.29 10.14
CA ILE A 11 -7.63 9.05 9.36
C ILE A 11 -7.77 7.83 10.29
N LEU A 12 -7.05 7.80 11.42
CA LEU A 12 -7.14 6.72 12.39
C LEU A 12 -8.53 6.66 13.07
N ASP A 13 -9.17 7.81 13.29
CA ASP A 13 -10.53 7.88 13.81
C ASP A 13 -11.54 7.29 12.80
N ASP A 14 -11.42 7.63 11.52
CA ASP A 14 -12.27 7.09 10.46
C ASP A 14 -12.15 5.56 10.35
N PHE A 15 -10.92 5.03 10.39
CA PHE A 15 -10.70 3.58 10.43
C PHE A 15 -11.32 2.93 11.67
N THR A 16 -11.26 3.60 12.81
CA THR A 16 -11.86 3.10 14.05
C THR A 16 -13.39 3.06 13.96
N ILE A 17 -14.00 4.11 13.40
CA ILE A 17 -15.44 4.19 13.14
C ILE A 17 -15.87 3.06 12.20
N GLU A 18 -15.19 2.91 11.07
CA GLU A 18 -15.51 1.89 10.07
C GLU A 18 -15.32 0.47 10.62
N GLY A 19 -14.24 0.23 11.37
CA GLY A 19 -14.00 -1.08 11.99
C GLY A 19 -15.05 -1.43 13.04
N THR A 20 -15.62 -0.44 13.72
CA THR A 20 -16.74 -0.64 14.65
C THR A 20 -18.01 -1.05 13.89
N GLN A 21 -18.28 -0.41 12.74
CA GLN A 21 -19.42 -0.77 11.89
C GLN A 21 -19.28 -2.18 11.28
N ARG A 22 -18.07 -2.58 10.89
CA ARG A 22 -17.79 -3.91 10.29
C ARG A 22 -17.63 -5.02 11.32
N GLY A 23 -17.45 -4.69 12.60
CA GLY A 23 -17.23 -5.66 13.69
C GLY A 23 -15.80 -6.20 13.78
N TYR A 24 -14.85 -5.62 13.04
CA TYR A 24 -13.43 -5.92 13.15
C TYR A 24 -12.58 -4.69 12.81
N GLN A 25 -11.48 -4.50 13.52
CA GLN A 25 -10.53 -3.42 13.27
C GLN A 25 -9.39 -3.90 12.36
N LEU A 26 -8.99 -3.06 11.41
CA LEU A 26 -7.79 -3.31 10.63
C LEU A 26 -6.55 -2.96 11.46
N PRO A 27 -5.54 -3.85 11.55
CA PRO A 27 -4.28 -3.49 12.19
C PRO A 27 -3.52 -2.48 11.33
N ILE A 28 -3.40 -1.25 11.82
CA ILE A 28 -2.71 -0.16 11.13
C ILE A 28 -1.29 -0.04 11.68
N THR A 29 -0.31 0.12 10.80
CA THR A 29 1.09 0.36 11.19
C THR A 29 1.70 1.40 10.26
N GLY A 30 2.30 2.44 10.83
CA GLY A 30 2.97 3.46 10.04
C GLY A 30 4.26 2.96 9.38
N ASP A 31 4.51 3.40 8.14
CA ASP A 31 5.76 3.16 7.44
C ASP A 31 6.86 4.11 7.95
N LYS A 32 7.69 3.62 8.88
CA LYS A 32 8.78 4.38 9.53
C LYS A 32 10.11 4.34 8.77
N ARG A 33 10.16 3.83 7.54
CA ARG A 33 11.43 3.67 6.81
C ARG A 33 12.01 5.03 6.40
N LYS A 34 13.34 5.11 6.31
CA LYS A 34 14.01 6.25 5.69
C LYS A 34 13.87 6.14 4.17
N LYS A 35 12.92 6.88 3.61
CA LYS A 35 12.61 6.89 2.19
C LYS A 35 13.67 7.68 1.40
N PRO A 36 14.28 7.11 0.33
CA PRO A 36 15.04 7.89 -0.64
C PRO A 36 14.12 8.86 -1.42
N ASP A 37 14.72 9.65 -2.32
CA ASP A 37 14.01 10.63 -3.13
C ASP A 37 12.74 10.05 -3.77
N LYS A 38 11.63 10.79 -3.68
CA LYS A 38 10.31 10.29 -4.08
C LYS A 38 10.27 9.95 -5.57
N PHE A 39 10.85 10.79 -6.42
CA PHE A 39 10.89 10.55 -7.85
C PHE A 39 11.62 9.24 -8.17
N GLN A 40 12.79 9.03 -7.57
CA GLN A 40 13.54 7.80 -7.76
C GLN A 40 12.78 6.54 -7.33
N ARG A 41 12.01 6.62 -6.24
CA ARG A 41 11.22 5.48 -5.73
C ARG A 41 10.10 5.09 -6.69
N VAL A 42 9.34 6.07 -7.18
CA VAL A 42 8.23 5.84 -8.12
C VAL A 42 8.78 5.41 -9.49
N GLU A 43 9.86 6.01 -9.96
CA GLU A 43 10.53 5.59 -11.21
C GLU A 43 11.00 4.13 -11.13
N ALA A 44 11.51 3.69 -9.98
CA ALA A 44 11.99 2.32 -9.81
C ALA A 44 10.90 1.24 -9.94
N ILE A 45 9.63 1.59 -9.71
CA ILE A 45 8.50 0.66 -9.79
C ILE A 45 7.74 0.75 -11.13
N SER A 46 7.99 1.77 -11.96
CA SER A 46 7.33 1.94 -13.26
C SER A 46 7.39 0.71 -14.16
N PRO A 47 8.45 -0.14 -14.16
CA PRO A 47 8.49 -1.34 -14.99
C PRO A 47 7.41 -2.38 -14.65
N LEU A 48 6.73 -2.27 -13.51
CA LEU A 48 5.60 -3.14 -13.16
C LEU A 48 4.38 -2.84 -14.02
N TRP A 49 4.12 -1.58 -14.36
CA TRP A 49 3.06 -1.19 -15.29
C TRP A 49 3.42 -1.61 -16.72
N GLU A 50 4.66 -1.35 -17.16
CA GLU A 50 5.14 -1.71 -18.50
C GLU A 50 5.05 -3.22 -18.78
N ARG A 51 5.21 -4.04 -17.73
CA ARG A 51 5.11 -5.51 -17.80
C ARG A 51 3.70 -6.05 -17.53
N GLY A 52 2.73 -5.18 -17.25
CA GLY A 52 1.35 -5.59 -16.98
C GLY A 52 1.16 -6.34 -15.65
N PHE A 53 1.91 -5.98 -14.60
CA PHE A 53 1.76 -6.54 -13.26
C PHE A 53 0.85 -5.71 -12.34
N VAL A 54 0.45 -4.51 -12.78
CA VAL A 54 -0.51 -3.65 -12.06
C VAL A 54 -1.84 -3.67 -12.77
N PHE A 55 -2.93 -3.86 -12.02
CA PHE A 55 -4.28 -3.97 -12.54
C PHE A 55 -5.20 -3.02 -11.79
N TYR A 56 -6.10 -2.38 -12.51
CA TYR A 56 -7.15 -1.54 -11.95
C TYR A 56 -8.49 -2.26 -12.08
N ASP A 57 -9.34 -2.16 -11.06
CA ASP A 57 -10.69 -2.73 -11.09
C ASP A 57 -11.56 -1.92 -12.07
N LEU A 58 -12.09 -2.59 -13.09
CA LEU A 58 -12.98 -1.98 -14.08
C LEU A 58 -14.27 -1.43 -13.45
N SER A 59 -14.71 -1.98 -12.31
CA SER A 59 -15.88 -1.47 -11.59
C SER A 59 -15.67 -0.03 -11.09
N GLN A 60 -14.41 0.37 -10.88
CA GLN A 60 -14.01 1.68 -10.36
C GLN A 60 -13.63 2.67 -11.47
N LYS A 61 -13.83 2.32 -12.75
CA LYS A 61 -13.37 3.16 -13.87
C LYS A 61 -13.97 4.58 -13.86
N GLU A 62 -15.23 4.71 -13.46
CA GLU A 62 -15.95 5.99 -13.42
C GLU A 62 -15.85 6.66 -12.04
N ASP A 63 -15.14 6.05 -11.09
CA ASP A 63 -14.90 6.63 -9.79
C ASP A 63 -13.94 7.83 -9.92
N PRO A 64 -14.31 9.02 -9.40
CA PRO A 64 -13.48 10.22 -9.53
C PRO A 64 -12.09 10.09 -8.90
N ASP A 65 -11.98 9.38 -7.78
CA ASP A 65 -10.71 9.22 -7.07
C ASP A 65 -9.79 8.27 -7.84
N MET A 66 -10.33 7.20 -8.42
CA MET A 66 -9.61 6.31 -9.32
C MET A 66 -9.08 7.05 -10.56
N GLN A 67 -9.93 7.86 -11.21
CA GLN A 67 -9.53 8.65 -12.37
C GLN A 67 -8.43 9.66 -12.02
N ALA A 68 -8.57 10.35 -10.89
CA ALA A 68 -7.56 11.27 -10.39
C ALA A 68 -6.24 10.56 -10.09
N GLY A 69 -6.28 9.40 -9.43
CA GLY A 69 -5.09 8.60 -9.14
C GLY A 69 -4.36 8.14 -10.41
N ILE A 70 -5.08 7.65 -11.40
CA ILE A 70 -4.51 7.28 -12.71
C ILE A 70 -3.88 8.50 -13.39
N ALA A 71 -4.58 9.65 -13.39
CA ALA A 71 -4.05 10.88 -13.98
C ALA A 71 -2.77 11.35 -13.29
N GLN A 72 -2.70 11.28 -11.95
CA GLN A 72 -1.49 11.58 -11.19
C GLN A 72 -0.34 10.64 -11.56
N THR A 73 -0.59 9.33 -11.62
CA THR A 73 0.43 8.33 -11.99
C THR A 73 0.95 8.55 -13.42
N LEU A 74 0.07 8.88 -14.38
CA LEU A 74 0.46 9.16 -15.77
C LEU A 74 1.20 10.50 -15.94
N ALA A 75 0.85 11.51 -15.12
CA ALA A 75 1.48 12.82 -15.15
C ALA A 75 2.78 12.88 -14.32
N PHE A 76 3.15 11.80 -13.65
CA PHE A 76 4.29 11.79 -12.73
C PHE A 76 5.61 11.99 -13.46
N GLU A 77 6.25 13.13 -13.22
CA GLU A 77 7.53 13.49 -13.83
C GLU A 77 8.45 14.25 -12.86
N LYS A 78 9.75 14.24 -13.16
CA LYS A 78 10.75 14.86 -12.30
C LYS A 78 10.58 16.38 -12.31
N GLY A 79 10.33 16.95 -11.13
CA GLY A 79 10.17 18.39 -10.98
C GLY A 79 8.74 18.87 -11.18
N MET A 80 7.75 17.96 -11.27
CA MET A 80 6.35 18.37 -11.21
C MET A 80 6.03 18.99 -9.84
N SER A 81 5.14 19.98 -9.85
CA SER A 81 4.60 20.60 -8.63
C SER A 81 3.15 20.15 -8.33
N GLY A 82 2.63 19.20 -9.10
CA GLY A 82 1.29 18.64 -8.93
C GLY A 82 1.22 17.58 -7.83
N ASN A 83 0.01 17.11 -7.54
CA ASN A 83 -0.24 16.07 -6.55
C ASN A 83 0.36 14.73 -7.02
N ASP A 84 1.05 14.05 -6.12
CA ASP A 84 1.76 12.79 -6.37
C ASP A 84 1.42 11.72 -5.32
N ASP A 85 0.26 11.87 -4.67
CA ASP A 85 -0.17 11.03 -3.55
C ASP A 85 -0.44 9.59 -4.00
N ALA A 86 -1.15 9.40 -5.13
CA ALA A 86 -1.44 8.08 -5.68
C ALA A 86 -0.16 7.29 -6.03
N PRO A 87 0.80 7.82 -6.82
CA PRO A 87 2.04 7.10 -7.09
C PRO A 87 2.92 6.86 -5.85
N ASP A 88 2.95 7.74 -4.84
CA ASP A 88 3.68 7.46 -3.57
C ASP A 88 2.98 6.38 -2.72
N ALA A 89 1.64 6.32 -2.74
CA ALA A 89 0.88 5.27 -2.07
C ALA A 89 1.12 3.90 -2.72
N ASP A 90 1.07 3.83 -4.06
CA ASP A 90 1.37 2.61 -4.83
C ASP A 90 2.80 2.12 -4.55
N GLU A 91 3.79 3.03 -4.49
CA GLU A 91 5.15 2.65 -4.13
C GLU A 91 5.27 2.07 -2.72
N GLY A 92 4.58 2.66 -1.75
CA GLY A 92 4.52 2.12 -0.39
C GLY A 92 3.96 0.70 -0.36
N ALA A 93 2.84 0.47 -1.06
CA ALA A 93 2.19 -0.84 -1.13
C ALA A 93 3.09 -1.88 -1.84
N ILE A 94 3.64 -1.55 -3.00
CA ILE A 94 4.52 -2.43 -3.78
C ILE A 94 5.78 -2.79 -2.99
N TRP A 95 6.39 -1.82 -2.30
CA TRP A 95 7.56 -2.06 -1.48
C TRP A 95 7.27 -3.07 -0.35
N GLN A 96 6.13 -2.94 0.31
CA GLN A 96 5.70 -3.88 1.36
C GLN A 96 5.43 -5.27 0.80
N LEU A 97 4.74 -5.36 -0.35
CA LEU A 97 4.48 -6.63 -1.02
C LEU A 97 5.79 -7.34 -1.38
N GLN A 98 6.70 -6.66 -2.07
CA GLN A 98 7.98 -7.24 -2.50
C GLN A 98 8.87 -7.70 -1.33
N ARG A 99 8.77 -7.07 -0.15
CA ARG A 99 9.48 -7.54 1.06
C ARG A 99 8.94 -8.85 1.56
N THR A 100 7.62 -8.99 1.59
CA THR A 100 6.96 -10.25 1.98
C THR A 100 7.25 -11.35 0.96
N THR A 101 7.38 -11.01 -0.34
CA THR A 101 7.65 -11.99 -1.41
C THR A 101 9.13 -12.31 -1.62
N ARG A 102 10.06 -11.83 -0.79
CA ARG A 102 11.50 -12.09 -0.96
C ARG A 102 11.81 -13.59 -0.75
N GLN A 103 11.73 -14.33 -1.86
CA GLN A 103 12.05 -15.75 -2.08
C GLN A 103 11.97 -16.66 -0.86
N GLU A 104 10.78 -17.19 -0.61
CA GLU A 104 10.65 -18.49 0.03
C GLU A 104 10.42 -19.54 -1.08
N SER A 105 11.50 -19.94 -1.76
CA SER A 105 11.49 -21.18 -2.56
C SER A 105 11.59 -22.36 -1.60
N PHE A 106 10.54 -22.61 -0.82
CA PHE A 106 10.44 -23.82 -0.01
C PHE A 106 9.61 -24.86 -0.75
N GLN A 107 10.01 -26.13 -0.60
CA GLN A 107 9.14 -27.24 -0.97
C GLN A 107 7.99 -27.25 0.03
N PRO A 108 6.71 -27.09 -0.38
CA PRO A 108 5.60 -27.14 0.54
C PRO A 108 5.57 -28.48 1.26
N GLN A 109 5.76 -28.47 2.58
CA GLN A 109 5.65 -29.65 3.42
C GLN A 109 4.29 -29.65 4.10
N PHE A 110 3.43 -30.58 3.72
CA PHE A 110 2.19 -30.85 4.43
C PHE A 110 2.51 -31.76 5.62
N SER A 111 2.39 -31.25 6.85
CA SER A 111 2.42 -32.06 8.07
C SER A 111 1.14 -31.84 8.88
N LYS A 112 0.76 -32.84 9.68
CA LYS A 112 -0.37 -32.68 10.61
C LYS A 112 0.01 -31.63 11.66
N ARG A 113 -0.86 -30.65 11.89
CA ARG A 113 -0.71 -29.64 12.95
C ARG A 113 -0.46 -30.35 14.27
N GLN A 114 0.74 -30.22 14.83
CA GLN A 114 1.01 -30.70 16.19
C GLN A 114 0.28 -29.77 17.17
N THR A 115 -0.57 -30.36 18.01
CA THR A 115 -1.24 -29.65 19.11
C THR A 115 -0.19 -29.16 20.09
N SER A 116 -0.31 -27.92 20.57
CA SER A 116 0.60 -27.35 21.57
C SER A 116 0.62 -28.23 22.82
N LYS A 117 1.83 -28.57 23.29
CA LYS A 117 2.00 -29.34 24.55
C LYS A 117 1.64 -28.56 25.81
N ASN A 118 1.42 -27.25 25.70
CA ASN A 118 0.95 -26.43 26.80
C ASN A 118 -0.54 -26.13 26.61
N SER A 119 -1.37 -27.05 27.08
CA SER A 119 -2.67 -26.71 27.62
C SER A 119 -2.42 -26.28 29.06
N TRP A 120 -2.66 -25.01 29.38
CA TRP A 120 -2.79 -24.54 30.76
C TRP A 120 -4.27 -24.47 31.09
#